data_AF-C2EMI5-F1
#
_entry.id   AF-C2EMI5-F1
#
_cell.length_a   1.000
_cell.length_b   1.000
_cell.length_c   1.000
_cell.angle_alpha   90.00
_cell.angle_beta   90.00
_cell.angle_gamma   90.00
#
_symmetry.space_group_name_H-M   'P 1'
#
loop_
_entity.id
_entity.type
_entity.pdbx_description
1 polymer ?
#
loop_
_entity_poly.entity_id
_entity_poly.type
_entity_poly.pdbx_seq_one_letter_code
_entity_poly.pdbx_strand_id
1 'polypeptide(L)'
;MNKNIKVHLLVNEVAGNGKAVKADKAILNILKEKEIPFDQQKSHYPSELTILAKRYADASIPKNNFLIVIGGDGSFNEALNGIKQSANPETPITYLPAGTGDDFVRGVGLTDDPKQLIDHLLTSPQLECVDCGYFCSNIPGKK
;
A
#
# COMPACT_ATOMS: atom_id res chain seq x y z
N MET A 1 24.92 7.70 3.14
CA MET A 1 24.12 8.03 4.33
C MET A 1 23.03 6.98 4.43
N ASN A 2 23.10 6.05 5.39
CA ASN A 2 22.00 5.12 5.63
C ASN A 2 20.84 5.92 6.21
N LYS A 3 19.82 6.16 5.41
CA LYS A 3 18.60 6.81 5.89
C LYS A 3 17.81 5.80 6.71
N ASN A 4 17.48 6.17 7.94
CA ASN A 4 16.73 5.32 8.84
C ASN A 4 15.24 5.43 8.50
N ILE A 5 14.76 4.55 7.62
CA ILE A 5 13.33 4.43 7.27
C ILE A 5 12.73 3.21 7.97
N LYS A 6 11.42 3.20 8.14
CA LYS A 6 10.67 2.00 8.56
C LYS A 6 9.55 1.70 7.57
N VAL A 7 9.28 0.43 7.30
CA VAL A 7 8.25 0.01 6.36
C VAL A 7 7.11 -0.70 7.08
N HIS A 8 5.88 -0.38 6.72
CA HIS A 8 4.68 -1.03 7.21
C HIS A 8 3.96 -1.68 6.04
N LEU A 9 3.78 -3.00 6.09
CA LEU A 9 3.18 -3.75 5.01
C LEU A 9 1.73 -4.10 5.35
N LEU A 10 0.80 -3.77 4.46
CA LEU A 10 -0.56 -4.28 4.47
C LEU A 10 -0.76 -5.17 3.25
N VAL A 11 -1.09 -6.45 3.46
CA VAL A 11 -1.01 -7.46 2.39
C VAL A 11 -2.34 -8.19 2.22
N ASN A 12 -2.83 -8.27 0.98
CA ASN A 12 -3.86 -9.22 0.58
C ASN A 12 -3.22 -10.36 -0.24
N GLU A 13 -2.91 -11.48 0.41
CA GLU A 13 -2.24 -12.62 -0.25
C GLU A 13 -3.10 -13.32 -1.31
N VAL A 14 -4.43 -13.17 -1.25
CA VAL A 14 -5.36 -13.79 -2.20
C VAL A 14 -5.34 -13.08 -3.56
N ALA A 15 -4.81 -11.85 -3.63
CA ALA A 15 -4.78 -11.08 -4.86
C ALA A 15 -3.89 -11.71 -5.95
N GLY A 16 -4.37 -11.63 -7.19
CA GLY A 16 -3.61 -11.96 -8.40
C GLY A 16 -3.14 -13.41 -8.53
N ASN A 17 -3.91 -14.38 -8.02
CA ASN A 17 -3.64 -15.82 -8.17
C ASN A 17 -2.21 -16.21 -7.76
N GLY A 18 -1.79 -15.78 -6.56
CA GLY A 18 -0.47 -16.06 -6.00
C GLY A 18 0.62 -15.04 -6.37
N LYS A 19 0.33 -14.03 -7.19
CA LYS A 19 1.24 -12.88 -7.41
C LYS A 19 1.53 -12.13 -6.11
N ALA A 20 0.50 -11.85 -5.30
CA ALA A 20 0.68 -11.13 -4.03
C ALA A 20 1.62 -11.86 -3.07
N VAL A 21 1.49 -13.19 -2.95
CA VAL A 21 2.42 -14.02 -2.14
C VAL A 21 3.87 -13.91 -2.65
N LYS A 22 4.07 -13.86 -3.98
CA LYS A 22 5.41 -13.69 -4.57
C LYS A 22 5.97 -12.30 -4.29
N ALA A 23 5.18 -11.25 -4.50
CA ALA A 23 5.56 -9.87 -4.24
C ALA A 23 5.90 -9.65 -2.76
N ASP A 24 5.08 -10.20 -1.85
CA ASP A 24 5.31 -10.15 -0.41
C ASP A 24 6.63 -10.81 -0.01
N LYS A 25 6.90 -12.02 -0.51
CA LYS A 25 8.19 -12.70 -0.27
C LYS A 25 9.37 -11.91 -0.80
N ALA A 26 9.25 -11.34 -1.99
CA ALA A 26 10.31 -10.55 -2.61
C ALA A 26 10.63 -9.30 -1.80
N ILE A 27 9.63 -8.52 -1.41
CA ILE A 27 9.85 -7.29 -0.63
C ILE A 27 10.40 -7.61 0.76
N LEU A 28 9.92 -8.66 1.43
CA LEU A 28 10.44 -9.09 2.73
C LEU A 28 11.92 -9.48 2.65
N ASN A 29 12.35 -10.15 1.57
CA ASN A 29 13.76 -10.49 1.38
C ASN A 29 14.62 -9.25 1.22
N ILE A 30 14.17 -8.27 0.42
CA ILE A 30 14.89 -7.00 0.21
C ILE A 30 15.00 -6.19 1.50
N LEU A 31 13.91 -6.10 2.27
CA LEU A 31 13.89 -5.39 3.55
C LEU A 31 14.87 -6.02 4.55
N LYS A 32 14.92 -7.37 4.61
CA LYS A 32 15.88 -8.10 5.44
C LYS A 32 17.33 -7.90 4.98
N GLU A 33 17.59 -8.03 3.68
CA GLU A 33 18.93 -7.88 3.10
C GLU A 33 19.50 -6.48 3.36
N LYS A 34 18.66 -5.45 3.28
CA LYS A 34 19.04 -4.05 3.52
C LYS A 34 18.92 -3.63 4.99
N GLU A 35 18.58 -4.55 5.89
CA GLU A 35 18.37 -4.29 7.34
C GLU A 35 17.38 -3.15 7.63
N ILE A 36 16.34 -3.01 6.80
CA ILE A 36 15.30 -2.00 6.96
C ILE A 36 14.28 -2.52 7.98
N PRO A 37 14.00 -1.80 9.08
CA PRO A 37 12.94 -2.17 10.02
C PRO A 37 11.58 -2.25 9.33
N PHE A 38 10.81 -3.30 9.61
CA PHE A 38 9.45 -3.41 9.11
C PHE A 38 8.49 -4.15 10.05
N ASP A 39 7.20 -3.91 9.85
CA ASP A 39 6.12 -4.78 10.34
C ASP A 39 5.14 -5.12 9.21
N GLN A 40 4.39 -6.19 9.40
CA GLN A 40 3.49 -6.72 8.39
C GLN A 40 2.15 -7.11 9.03
N GLN A 41 1.07 -6.73 8.37
CA GLN A 41 -0.29 -7.16 8.69
C GLN A 41 -0.95 -7.70 7.43
N LYS A 42 -1.51 -8.90 7.52
CA LYS A 42 -2.18 -9.58 6.41
C LYS A 42 -3.69 -9.46 6.59
N SER A 43 -4.39 -9.26 5.50
CA SER A 43 -5.85 -9.30 5.43
C SER A 43 -6.32 -10.75 5.40
N HIS A 44 -7.36 -11.07 6.17
CA HIS A 44 -7.96 -12.41 6.30
C HIS A 44 -9.37 -12.46 5.71
N TYR A 45 -10.03 -11.32 5.55
CA TYR A 45 -11.37 -11.21 4.96
C TYR A 45 -11.51 -9.92 4.12
N PRO A 46 -12.49 -9.84 3.21
CA PRO A 46 -12.73 -8.64 2.42
C PRO A 46 -12.94 -7.39 3.28
N SER A 47 -12.43 -6.23 2.85
CA SER A 47 -12.53 -4.94 3.55
C SER A 47 -11.72 -4.81 4.85
N GLU A 48 -10.94 -5.81 5.26
CA GLU A 48 -10.08 -5.67 6.45
C GLU A 48 -8.98 -4.62 6.24
N LEU A 49 -8.46 -4.48 5.02
CA LEU A 49 -7.44 -3.47 4.71
C LEU A 49 -7.91 -2.04 4.99
N THR A 50 -9.21 -1.75 4.84
CA THR A 50 -9.81 -0.47 5.22
C THR A 50 -9.59 -0.18 6.71
N ILE A 51 -9.81 -1.17 7.56
CA ILE A 51 -9.68 -1.05 9.02
C ILE A 51 -8.20 -0.88 9.39
N LEU A 52 -7.32 -1.69 8.81
CA LEU A 52 -5.89 -1.67 9.09
C LEU A 52 -5.25 -0.34 8.64
N ALA A 53 -5.59 0.13 7.45
CA ALA A 53 -5.07 1.39 6.92
C ALA A 53 -5.59 2.61 7.70
N LYS A 54 -6.86 2.60 8.12
CA LYS A 54 -7.40 3.64 9.00
C LYS A 54 -6.63 3.70 10.33
N ARG A 55 -6.40 2.55 10.97
CA ARG A 55 -5.63 2.47 12.23
C ARG A 55 -4.21 2.97 12.06
N TYR A 56 -3.56 2.61 10.95
CA TYR A 56 -2.23 3.10 10.63
C TYR A 56 -2.22 4.64 10.54
N ALA A 57 -3.17 5.23 9.80
CA ALA A 57 -3.25 6.67 9.65
C ALA A 57 -3.60 7.39 10.96
N ASP A 58 -4.53 6.86 11.76
CA ASP A 58 -4.90 7.41 13.08
C ASP A 58 -3.70 7.46 14.06
N ALA A 59 -2.77 6.52 13.94
CA ALA A 59 -1.61 6.41 14.83
C ALA A 59 -0.57 7.54 14.65
N SER A 60 -0.74 8.47 13.70
CA SER A 60 0.12 9.65 13.50
C SER A 60 1.61 9.28 13.36
N ILE A 61 1.88 8.37 12.43
CA ILE A 61 3.19 7.74 12.24
C ILE A 61 4.25 8.75 11.76
N PRO A 62 5.53 8.64 12.17
CA PRO A 62 6.60 9.56 11.76
C PRO A 62 6.86 9.59 10.25
N LYS A 63 7.31 10.73 9.73
CA LYS A 63 7.52 10.98 8.28
C LYS A 63 8.51 10.04 7.57
N ASN A 64 9.40 9.38 8.30
CA ASN A 64 10.35 8.40 7.76
C ASN A 64 9.80 6.97 7.71
N ASN A 65 8.50 6.80 7.94
CA ASN A 65 7.81 5.51 7.86
C ASN A 65 6.96 5.49 6.60
N PHE A 66 6.93 4.34 5.93
CA PHE A 66 6.22 4.18 4.66
C PHE A 66 5.22 3.04 4.75
N LEU A 67 3.96 3.34 4.44
CA LEU A 67 2.92 2.33 4.27
C LEU A 67 2.98 1.78 2.85
N ILE A 68 3.17 0.48 2.72
CA ILE A 68 3.12 -0.23 1.44
C ILE A 68 1.94 -1.20 1.47
N VAL A 69 1.02 -1.05 0.52
CA VAL A 69 -0.07 -1.98 0.28
C VAL A 69 0.32 -2.94 -0.82
N ILE A 70 0.20 -4.25 -0.57
CA ILE A 70 0.48 -5.31 -1.55
C ILE A 70 -0.83 -6.01 -1.89
N GLY A 71 -1.23 -5.94 -3.15
CA GLY A 71 -2.49 -6.55 -3.61
C GLY A 71 -2.93 -6.05 -4.99
N GLY A 72 -4.19 -6.26 -5.33
CA GLY A 72 -4.78 -5.70 -6.56
C GLY A 72 -5.41 -4.32 -6.34
N ASP A 73 -6.01 -3.75 -7.39
CA ASP A 73 -6.70 -2.44 -7.34
C ASP A 73 -7.73 -2.35 -6.20
N GLY A 74 -8.49 -3.42 -5.94
CA GLY A 74 -9.44 -3.46 -4.82
C GLY A 74 -8.78 -3.32 -3.46
N SER A 75 -7.60 -3.93 -3.26
CA SER A 75 -6.83 -3.81 -2.01
C SER A 75 -6.28 -2.41 -1.80
N PHE A 76 -5.80 -1.79 -2.88
CA PHE A 76 -5.39 -0.39 -2.85
C PHE A 76 -6.59 0.52 -2.52
N ASN A 77 -7.74 0.29 -3.14
CA ASN A 77 -8.96 1.07 -2.91
C ASN A 77 -9.48 0.95 -1.46
N GLU A 78 -9.46 -0.26 -0.88
CA GLU A 78 -9.81 -0.48 0.53
C GLU A 78 -8.90 0.34 1.45
N ALA A 79 -7.57 0.21 1.28
CA ALA A 79 -6.61 0.92 2.10
C ALA A 79 -6.71 2.45 1.96
N LEU A 80 -6.85 2.96 0.72
CA LEU A 80 -7.03 4.38 0.43
C LEU A 80 -8.27 4.94 1.12
N ASN A 81 -9.41 4.25 1.02
CA ASN A 81 -10.64 4.65 1.69
C ASN A 81 -10.50 4.61 3.22
N GLY A 82 -9.77 3.64 3.77
CA GLY A 82 -9.44 3.57 5.19
C GLY A 82 -8.66 4.81 5.66
N ILE A 83 -7.64 5.21 4.92
CA ILE A 83 -6.87 6.43 5.18
C ILE A 83 -7.77 7.66 5.11
N LYS A 84 -8.57 7.81 4.04
CA LYS A 84 -9.46 8.97 3.88
C LYS A 84 -10.53 9.09 4.96
N GLN A 85 -10.90 8.00 5.62
CA GLN A 85 -11.83 7.99 6.77
C GLN A 85 -11.15 8.20 8.13
N SER A 86 -9.82 8.29 8.17
CA SER A 86 -9.03 8.45 9.40
C SER A 86 -8.97 9.91 9.88
N ALA A 87 -8.40 10.13 11.06
CA ALA A 87 -8.05 11.46 11.57
C ALA A 87 -6.95 12.15 10.74
N ASN A 88 -6.20 11.40 9.93
CA ASN A 88 -5.11 11.88 9.08
C ASN A 88 -5.34 11.47 7.61
N PRO A 89 -6.33 12.07 6.90
CA PRO A 89 -6.70 11.68 5.54
C PRO A 89 -5.63 11.95 4.47
N GLU A 90 -4.56 12.66 4.82
CA GLU A 90 -3.43 12.96 3.96
C GLU A 90 -2.22 12.05 4.23
N THR A 91 -2.39 10.99 5.03
CA THR A 91 -1.32 9.99 5.23
C THR A 91 -0.88 9.40 3.88
N PRO A 92 0.42 9.48 3.54
CA PRO A 92 0.93 8.90 2.29
C PRO A 92 0.76 7.39 2.25
N ILE A 93 0.49 6.88 1.05
CA ILE A 93 0.35 5.46 0.76
C ILE A 93 1.22 5.10 -0.45
N THR A 94 1.90 3.97 -0.36
CA THR A 94 2.64 3.36 -1.48
C THR A 94 1.93 2.07 -1.88
N TYR A 95 1.86 1.81 -3.19
CA TYR A 95 1.20 0.63 -3.73
C TYR A 95 2.22 -0.26 -4.45
N LEU A 96 2.30 -1.54 -4.05
CA LEU A 96 2.99 -2.59 -4.79
C LEU A 96 1.94 -3.47 -5.47
N PRO A 97 1.71 -3.31 -6.78
CA PRO A 97 0.73 -4.08 -7.53
C PRO A 97 1.04 -5.57 -7.55
N ALA A 98 0.01 -6.35 -7.33
CA ALA A 98 0.08 -7.80 -7.39
C ALA A 98 -1.26 -8.45 -7.79
N GLY A 99 -2.10 -7.74 -8.54
CA GLY A 99 -3.36 -8.23 -9.08
C GLY A 99 -3.23 -8.80 -10.50
N THR A 100 -4.38 -9.20 -11.04
CA THR A 100 -4.49 -9.67 -12.43
C THR A 100 -4.79 -8.51 -13.39
N GLY A 101 -5.58 -7.54 -12.90
CA GLY A 101 -6.01 -6.33 -13.58
C GLY A 101 -4.98 -5.22 -13.45
N ASP A 102 -4.73 -4.66 -12.27
CA ASP A 102 -3.78 -3.56 -11.98
C ASP A 102 -3.83 -2.42 -13.01
N ASP A 103 -5.06 -2.01 -13.36
CA ASP A 103 -5.32 -0.93 -14.32
C ASP A 103 -4.85 0.42 -13.76
N PHE A 104 -4.92 0.61 -12.44
CA PHE A 104 -4.44 1.82 -11.78
C PHE A 104 -2.94 2.02 -12.05
N VAL A 105 -2.12 0.99 -11.79
CA VAL A 105 -0.67 1.04 -11.98
C VAL A 105 -0.28 1.32 -13.43
N ARG A 106 -0.96 0.69 -14.39
CA ARG A 106 -0.73 0.96 -15.81
C ARG A 106 -1.07 2.40 -16.19
N GLY A 107 -2.11 2.97 -15.58
CA GLY A 107 -2.53 4.35 -15.83
C GLY A 107 -1.58 5.39 -15.23
N VAL A 108 -1.02 5.12 -14.05
CA VAL A 108 -0.16 6.09 -13.32
C VAL A 108 1.34 5.83 -13.45
N GLY A 109 1.76 4.74 -14.10
CA GLY A 109 3.17 4.43 -14.35
C GLY A 109 3.96 4.02 -13.10
N LEU A 110 3.29 3.43 -12.10
CA LEU A 110 3.96 2.92 -10.90
C LEU A 110 4.77 1.65 -11.21
N THR A 111 5.88 1.46 -10.49
CA THR A 111 6.70 0.25 -10.62
C THR A 111 6.02 -0.94 -9.92
N ASP A 112 6.10 -2.12 -10.55
CA ASP A 112 5.73 -3.40 -9.96
C ASP A 112 6.94 -4.17 -9.41
N ASP A 113 8.15 -3.62 -9.55
CA ASP A 113 9.39 -4.20 -9.06
C ASP A 113 9.63 -3.81 -7.59
N PRO A 114 9.65 -4.79 -6.65
CA PRO A 114 9.82 -4.51 -5.23
C PRO A 114 11.15 -3.85 -4.89
N LYS A 115 12.23 -4.15 -5.64
CA LYS A 115 13.56 -3.59 -5.38
C LYS A 115 13.61 -2.14 -5.80
N GLN A 116 13.10 -1.80 -6.99
CA GLN A 116 13.00 -0.43 -7.45
C GLN A 116 12.16 0.42 -6.50
N LEU A 117 11.05 -0.13 -6.01
CA LEU A 117 10.19 0.54 -5.03
C LEU A 117 10.96 0.88 -3.75
N ILE A 118 11.66 -0.09 -3.14
CA ILE A 118 12.45 0.14 -1.93
C ILE A 118 13.61 1.11 -2.18
N ASP A 119 14.35 0.94 -3.29
CA ASP A 119 15.44 1.84 -3.67
C ASP A 119 14.93 3.27 -3.85
N HIS A 120 13.74 3.46 -4.41
CA HIS A 120 13.10 4.76 -4.53
C HIS A 120 12.75 5.37 -3.16
N LEU A 121 12.15 4.61 -2.24
CA LEU A 121 11.84 5.10 -0.88
C LEU A 121 13.10 5.55 -0.11
N LEU A 122 14.22 4.85 -0.31
CA LEU A 122 15.52 5.22 0.27
C LEU A 122 16.06 6.57 -0.26
N THR A 123 15.59 7.04 -1.42
CA THR A 123 15.93 8.37 -1.91
C THR A 123 15.20 9.49 -1.18
N SER A 124 14.19 9.18 -0.35
CA SER A 124 13.24 10.13 0.25
C SER A 124 12.54 10.96 -0.82
N PRO A 125 11.68 10.33 -1.63
CA PRO A 125 11.00 11.02 -2.70
C PRO A 125 10.10 12.13 -2.14
N GLN A 126 9.95 13.19 -2.93
CA GLN A 126 8.92 14.19 -2.63
C GLN A 126 7.54 13.54 -2.79
N LEU A 127 6.63 13.90 -1.90
CA LEU A 127 5.25 13.45 -2.01
C LEU A 127 4.58 14.16 -3.18
N GLU A 128 3.88 13.38 -3.99
CA GLU A 128 2.99 13.88 -5.03
C GLU A 128 1.55 13.68 -4.59
N CYS A 129 0.76 14.75 -4.66
CA CYS A 129 -0.68 14.66 -4.40
C CYS A 129 -1.38 14.22 -5.69
N VAL A 130 -2.15 13.13 -5.59
CA VAL A 130 -2.96 12.60 -6.69
C VAL A 130 -4.44 12.75 -6.34
N ASP A 131 -5.25 13.18 -7.30
CA ASP A 131 -6.68 13.35 -7.10
C ASP A 131 -7.38 12.03 -6.75
N CYS A 132 -8.25 12.07 -5.74
CA CYS A 132 -9.04 10.93 -5.28
C CYS A 132 -10.53 11.23 -5.49
N GLY A 133 -11.17 10.49 -6.41
CA GLY A 133 -12.57 10.71 -6.76
C GLY A 133 -13.55 10.41 -5.61
N TYR A 134 -14.70 11.09 -5.64
CA TYR A 134 -15.84 10.87 -4.74
C TYR A 134 -17.13 10.89 -5.55
N PHE A 135 -18.03 9.92 -5.33
CA PHE A 135 -19.31 9.88 -6.02
C PHE A 135 -20.42 9.31 -5.15
N CYS A 136 -21.66 9.74 -5.41
CA CYS A 136 -22.88 9.17 -4.84
C CYS A 136 -23.66 8.49 -5.96
N SER A 137 -24.09 7.24 -5.75
CA SER A 137 -24.92 6.50 -6.71
C SER A 137 -26.36 6.41 -6.24
N ASN A 138 -27.32 6.69 -7.12
CA ASN A 138 -28.76 6.46 -6.89
C ASN A 138 -29.16 4.98 -7.08
N ILE A 139 -28.21 4.12 -7.47
CA ILE A 139 -28.40 2.68 -7.65
C ILE A 139 -27.50 1.96 -6.62
N PRO A 140 -28.04 1.05 -5.81
CA PRO A 140 -27.21 0.27 -4.88
C PRO A 140 -26.20 -0.57 -5.68
N GLY A 141 -24.93 -0.46 -5.31
CA GLY A 141 -23.90 -1.34 -5.85
C GLY A 141 -24.19 -2.78 -5.48
N LYS A 142 -24.01 -3.71 -6.43
CA LYS A 142 -23.93 -5.14 -6.09
C LYS A 142 -22.60 -5.36 -5.36
N LYS A 143 -22.65 -5.58 -4.05
CA LYS A 143 -21.50 -6.13 -3.30
C LYS A 143 -21.42 -7.64 -3.53
#